data_AF-A0A1S1CTU4-F1
#
_entry.id   AF-A0A1S1CTU4-F1
#
_cell.length_a   1.000
_cell.length_b   1.000
_cell.length_c   1.000
_cell.angle_alpha   90.00
_cell.angle_beta   90.00
_cell.angle_gamma   90.00
#
_symmetry.space_group_name_H-M   'P 1'
#
loop_
_entity.id
_entity.type
_entity.pdbx_description
1 polymer ?
#
loop_
_entity_poly.entity_id
_entity_poly.type
_entity_poly.pdbx_seq_one_letter_code
_entity_poly.pdbx_strand_id
1 'polypeptide(L)'
;MQEFFKTYLNKLDVTTIIENILTKLISLLLLFLLFYIAKKLLHTMVQRIVKPSLKMSRHDAGRQKTISRLLENVFNYTLYFFLLYCILSILGLPVSSLLAGAGIAGVAIGMGAQGFLSDVINGFFILFERQLDVGDEVVLTNGPITVSGKVVSVGIRTTQLRGEDQVLHFVPNRNITVVSNFSRTDQA
;
A
#
# COMPACT_ATOMS: atom_id res chain seq x y z
N MET A 1 50.12 -41.69 -14.26
CA MET A 1 48.85 -41.40 -13.53
C MET A 1 48.76 -39.96 -13.01
N GLN A 2 49.83 -39.36 -12.47
CA GLN A 2 49.76 -37.98 -11.94
C GLN A 2 49.59 -36.87 -13.00
N GLU A 3 50.14 -37.07 -14.21
CA GLU A 3 49.98 -36.13 -15.35
C GLU A 3 48.54 -36.06 -15.89
N PHE A 4 47.82 -37.19 -15.91
CA PHE A 4 46.45 -37.27 -16.43
C PHE A 4 45.45 -36.49 -15.56
N PHE A 5 45.66 -36.49 -14.25
CA PHE A 5 44.85 -35.70 -13.31
C PHE A 5 45.15 -34.20 -13.43
N LYS A 6 46.41 -33.79 -13.66
CA LYS A 6 46.77 -32.37 -13.83
C LYS A 6 46.13 -31.75 -15.09
N THR A 7 46.08 -32.48 -16.21
CA THR A 7 45.48 -31.97 -17.45
C THR A 7 43.95 -31.87 -17.37
N TYR A 8 43.29 -32.77 -16.63
CA TYR A 8 41.84 -32.68 -16.38
C TYR A 8 41.48 -31.63 -15.33
N LEU A 9 42.31 -31.46 -14.28
CA LEU A 9 42.13 -30.42 -13.26
C LEU A 9 42.41 -29.02 -13.79
N ASN A 10 43.31 -28.84 -14.77
CA ASN A 10 43.52 -27.55 -15.44
C ASN A 10 42.49 -27.25 -16.54
N LYS A 11 41.71 -28.24 -16.99
CA LYS A 11 40.57 -28.04 -17.90
C LYS A 11 39.27 -27.71 -17.17
N LEU A 12 39.22 -28.00 -15.87
CA LEU A 12 38.24 -27.42 -14.97
C LEU A 12 38.80 -26.07 -14.56
N ASP A 13 38.20 -24.97 -14.99
CA ASP A 13 38.54 -23.63 -14.50
C ASP A 13 38.13 -23.49 -13.03
N VAL A 14 38.85 -24.19 -12.14
CA VAL A 14 38.57 -24.26 -10.69
C VAL A 14 38.61 -22.86 -10.09
N THR A 15 39.46 -21.97 -10.60
CA THR A 15 39.53 -20.56 -10.23
C THR A 15 38.22 -19.83 -10.52
N THR A 16 37.66 -19.97 -11.73
CA THR A 16 36.39 -19.35 -12.13
C THR A 16 35.21 -19.90 -11.35
N ILE A 17 35.21 -21.21 -11.04
CA ILE A 17 34.17 -21.82 -10.20
C ILE A 17 34.23 -21.26 -8.78
N ILE A 18 35.43 -21.15 -8.21
CA ILE A 18 35.64 -20.59 -6.87
C ILE A 18 35.23 -19.11 -6.82
N GLU A 19 35.62 -18.30 -7.81
CA GLU A 19 35.24 -16.89 -7.90
C GLU A 19 33.72 -16.72 -8.02
N ASN A 20 33.04 -17.53 -8.83
CA ASN A 20 31.58 -17.47 -8.97
C ASN A 20 30.85 -17.89 -7.69
N ILE A 21 31.34 -18.90 -6.99
CA ILE A 21 30.75 -19.33 -5.72
C ILE A 21 30.99 -18.26 -4.65
N LEU A 22 32.21 -17.73 -4.57
CA LEU A 22 32.59 -16.72 -3.59
C LEU A 22 31.79 -15.42 -3.78
N THR A 23 31.67 -14.93 -5.02
CA THR A 23 30.87 -13.75 -5.34
C THR A 23 29.40 -13.95 -4.99
N LYS A 24 28.79 -15.09 -5.35
CA LYS A 24 27.40 -15.41 -4.96
C LYS A 24 27.21 -15.47 -3.45
N LEU A 25 28.16 -16.05 -2.71
CA LEU A 25 28.13 -16.09 -1.24
C LEU A 25 28.19 -14.69 -0.63
N ILE A 26 29.10 -13.84 -1.10
CA ILE A 26 29.21 -12.44 -0.63
C ILE A 26 27.93 -11.67 -0.95
N SER A 27 27.40 -11.81 -2.17
CA SER A 27 26.14 -11.17 -2.57
C SER A 27 24.96 -11.64 -1.72
N LEU A 28 24.87 -12.93 -1.39
CA LEU A 28 23.84 -13.45 -0.49
C LEU A 28 23.98 -12.89 0.93
N LEU A 29 25.19 -12.84 1.48
CA LEU A 29 25.43 -12.25 2.80
C LEU A 29 25.03 -10.77 2.85
N LEU A 30 25.42 -9.98 1.84
CA LEU A 30 25.00 -8.59 1.71
C LEU A 30 23.49 -8.45 1.57
N LEU A 31 22.84 -9.32 0.79
CA LEU A 31 21.39 -9.34 0.64
C LEU A 31 20.69 -9.60 1.98
N PHE A 32 21.13 -10.60 2.75
CA PHE A 32 20.55 -10.87 4.07
C PHE A 32 20.78 -9.73 5.06
N LEU A 33 21.94 -9.09 5.03
CA LEU A 33 22.22 -7.89 5.82
C LEU A 33 21.26 -6.74 5.45
N LEU A 34 21.10 -6.46 4.15
CA LEU A 34 20.23 -5.40 3.65
C LEU A 34 18.76 -5.71 3.97
N PHE A 35 18.34 -6.97 3.82
CA PHE A 35 17.01 -7.44 4.22
C PHE A 35 16.77 -7.25 5.72
N TYR A 36 17.74 -7.59 6.57
CA TYR A 36 17.65 -7.37 8.01
C TYR A 36 17.49 -5.88 8.35
N ILE A 37 18.29 -5.01 7.71
CA ILE A 37 18.17 -3.55 7.87
C ILE A 37 16.80 -3.05 7.41
N ALA A 38 16.34 -3.48 6.23
CA ALA A 38 15.03 -3.10 5.68
C ALA A 38 13.89 -3.55 6.61
N LYS A 39 13.94 -4.79 7.10
CA LYS A 39 12.94 -5.33 8.04
C LYS A 39 12.95 -4.57 9.37
N LYS A 40 14.13 -4.24 9.90
CA LYS A 40 14.27 -3.43 11.12
C LYS A 40 13.70 -2.02 10.93
N LEU A 41 14.00 -1.38 9.80
CA LEU A 41 13.49 -0.05 9.45
C LEU A 41 11.97 -0.07 9.32
N LEU A 42 11.44 -1.04 8.57
CA LEU A 42 10.01 -1.25 8.38
C LEU A 42 9.29 -1.42 9.73
N HIS A 43 9.75 -2.34 10.58
CA HIS A 43 9.13 -2.57 11.88
C HIS A 43 9.17 -1.32 12.75
N THR A 44 10.27 -0.57 12.71
CA THR A 44 10.42 0.70 13.41
C THR A 44 9.45 1.75 12.89
N MET A 45 9.30 1.88 11.56
CA MET A 45 8.36 2.82 10.93
C MET A 45 6.91 2.49 11.31
N VAL A 46 6.52 1.22 11.25
CA VAL A 46 5.16 0.81 11.61
C VAL A 46 4.88 1.08 13.10
N GLN A 47 5.85 0.80 13.97
CA GLN A 47 5.70 1.08 15.40
C GLN A 47 5.69 2.57 15.75
N ARG A 48 6.45 3.40 15.05
CA ARG A 48 6.59 4.84 15.36
C ARG A 48 5.57 5.73 14.67
N ILE A 49 5.15 5.40 13.45
CA ILE A 49 4.28 6.27 12.64
C ILE A 49 2.83 5.78 12.71
N VAL A 50 2.63 4.48 12.47
CA VAL A 50 1.28 3.92 12.33
C VAL A 50 0.61 3.71 13.68
N LYS A 51 1.28 3.06 14.64
CA LYS A 51 0.66 2.78 15.96
C LYS A 51 0.21 4.05 16.70
N PRO A 52 0.99 5.15 16.75
CA PRO A 52 0.57 6.37 17.43
C PRO A 52 -0.49 7.18 16.68
N SER A 53 -0.50 7.13 15.33
CA SER A 53 -1.50 7.81 14.50
C SER A 53 -2.90 7.17 14.62
N LEU A 54 -2.96 5.88 14.98
CA LEU A 54 -4.20 5.15 15.25
C LEU A 54 -4.70 5.31 16.70
N LYS A 55 -4.35 6.40 17.41
CA LYS A 55 -4.88 6.72 18.75
C LYS A 55 -6.39 7.00 18.66
N MET A 56 -7.15 5.92 18.61
CA MET A 56 -8.60 5.87 18.74
C MET A 56 -8.93 5.64 20.23
N SER A 57 -10.11 6.05 20.69
CA SER A 57 -10.55 5.92 22.09
C SER A 57 -10.29 4.51 22.68
N ARG A 58 -10.21 4.38 24.02
CA ARG A 58 -9.94 3.09 24.72
C ARG A 58 -10.83 1.91 24.28
N HIS A 59 -12.00 2.17 23.70
CA HIS A 59 -12.91 1.15 23.13
C HIS A 59 -12.45 0.53 21.79
N ASP A 60 -11.44 1.08 21.13
CA ASP A 60 -11.00 0.66 19.79
C ASP A 60 -9.64 -0.08 19.77
N ALA A 61 -9.11 -0.47 20.93
CA ALA A 61 -7.81 -1.14 21.04
C ALA A 61 -7.72 -2.43 20.20
N GLY A 62 -8.83 -3.16 20.07
CA GLY A 62 -8.92 -4.35 19.21
C GLY A 62 -8.79 -4.01 17.72
N ARG A 63 -9.44 -2.93 17.28
CA ARG A 63 -9.39 -2.45 15.88
C ARG A 63 -7.99 -1.95 15.53
N GLN A 64 -7.37 -1.18 16.41
CA GLN A 64 -5.99 -0.71 16.23
C GLN A 64 -5.00 -1.87 16.10
N LYS A 65 -5.10 -2.87 16.98
CA LYS A 65 -4.23 -4.06 16.93
C LYS A 65 -4.39 -4.83 15.63
N THR A 66 -5.62 -4.94 15.14
CA THR A 66 -5.92 -5.62 13.88
C THR A 66 -5.34 -4.87 12.69
N ILE A 67 -5.58 -3.56 12.58
CA ILE A 67 -5.03 -2.73 11.49
C ILE A 67 -3.50 -2.76 11.49
N SER A 68 -2.87 -2.62 12.66
CA SER A 68 -1.41 -2.68 12.76
C SER A 68 -0.86 -4.02 12.29
N ARG A 69 -1.49 -5.14 12.68
CA ARG A 69 -1.07 -6.48 12.24
C ARG A 69 -1.27 -6.68 10.75
N LEU A 70 -2.38 -6.19 10.18
CA LEU A 70 -2.63 -6.26 8.75
C LEU A 70 -1.55 -5.52 7.96
N LEU A 71 -1.20 -4.30 8.37
CA LEU A 71 -0.14 -3.53 7.74
C LEU A 71 1.24 -4.22 7.87
N GLU A 72 1.59 -4.67 9.08
CA GLU A 72 2.84 -5.43 9.30
C GLU A 72 2.91 -6.66 8.38
N ASN A 73 1.81 -7.40 8.22
CA ASN A 73 1.75 -8.58 7.35
C ASN A 73 1.92 -8.23 5.88
N VAL A 74 1.22 -7.21 5.37
CA VAL A 74 1.32 -6.77 3.97
C VAL A 74 2.76 -6.38 3.63
N PHE A 75 3.40 -5.58 4.49
CA PHE A 75 4.79 -5.18 4.27
C PHE A 75 5.75 -6.38 4.38
N ASN A 76 5.54 -7.29 5.34
CA ASN A 76 6.36 -8.50 5.47
C ASN A 76 6.26 -9.38 4.23
N TYR A 77 5.05 -9.65 3.71
CA TYR A 77 4.87 -10.44 2.49
C TYR A 77 5.54 -9.80 1.28
N THR A 78 5.44 -8.48 1.16
CA THR A 78 6.12 -7.71 0.11
C THR A 78 7.65 -7.85 0.22
N LEU A 79 8.22 -7.68 1.43
CA LEU A 79 9.65 -7.86 1.66
C LEU A 79 10.11 -9.29 1.36
N TYR A 80 9.35 -10.31 1.77
CA TYR A 80 9.69 -11.70 1.49
C TYR A 80 9.63 -12.03 -0.01
N PHE A 81 8.68 -11.44 -0.75
CA PHE A 81 8.64 -11.55 -2.20
C PHE A 81 9.92 -11.00 -2.85
N PHE A 82 10.37 -9.80 -2.45
CA PHE A 82 11.61 -9.22 -2.96
C PHE A 82 12.87 -9.99 -2.52
N LEU A 83 12.90 -10.52 -1.30
CA LEU A 83 13.98 -11.39 -0.84
C LEU A 83 14.09 -12.64 -1.73
N LEU A 84 12.97 -13.31 -1.98
CA LEU A 84 12.90 -14.47 -2.86
C LEU A 84 13.39 -14.11 -4.27
N TYR A 85 12.86 -13.03 -4.86
CA TYR A 85 13.29 -12.52 -6.15
C TYR A 85 14.81 -12.31 -6.23
N CYS A 86 15.41 -11.63 -5.25
CA CYS A 86 16.84 -11.38 -5.22
C CYS A 86 17.67 -12.67 -5.06
N ILE A 87 17.22 -13.63 -4.25
CA ILE A 87 17.89 -14.92 -4.09
C ILE A 87 17.91 -15.67 -5.42
N LEU A 88 16.75 -15.81 -6.09
CA LEU A 88 16.66 -16.48 -7.39
C LEU A 88 17.56 -15.80 -8.44
N SER A 89 17.60 -14.47 -8.44
CA SER A 89 18.44 -13.69 -9.35
C SER A 89 19.94 -13.96 -9.13
N ILE A 90 20.41 -13.95 -7.87
CA ILE A 90 21.83 -14.25 -7.54
C ILE A 90 22.19 -15.70 -7.92
N LEU A 91 21.26 -16.65 -7.77
CA LEU A 91 21.46 -18.03 -8.17
C LEU A 91 21.57 -18.20 -9.69
N GLY A 92 21.10 -17.21 -10.48
CA GLY A 92 21.07 -17.24 -11.94
C GLY A 92 19.81 -17.89 -12.50
N LEU A 93 18.76 -18.02 -11.70
CA LEU A 93 17.48 -18.57 -12.13
C LEU A 93 16.65 -17.49 -12.85
N PRO A 94 15.90 -17.84 -13.91
CA PRO A 94 15.08 -16.89 -14.63
C PRO A 94 13.92 -16.40 -13.76
N VAL A 95 14.00 -15.15 -13.30
CA VAL A 95 12.97 -14.49 -12.48
C VAL A 95 11.83 -13.89 -13.32
N SER A 96 11.90 -13.96 -14.64
CA SER A 96 10.90 -13.38 -15.55
C SER A 96 9.49 -13.95 -15.31
N SER A 97 9.37 -15.26 -15.07
CA SER A 97 8.08 -15.89 -14.78
C SER A 97 7.50 -15.46 -13.43
N LEU A 98 8.37 -15.27 -12.42
CA LEU A 98 7.96 -14.77 -11.10
C LEU A 98 7.43 -13.33 -11.22
N LEU A 99 8.15 -12.49 -11.97
CA LEU A 99 7.77 -11.10 -12.17
C LEU A 99 6.49 -10.98 -13.03
N ALA A 100 6.32 -11.84 -14.05
CA ALA A 100 5.10 -11.91 -14.84
C ALA A 100 3.88 -12.29 -13.98
N GLY A 101 4.01 -13.32 -13.13
CA GLY A 101 2.95 -13.72 -12.20
C GLY A 101 2.63 -12.63 -11.18
N ALA A 102 3.65 -11.99 -10.62
CA ALA A 102 3.49 -10.86 -9.71
C ALA A 102 2.83 -9.65 -10.40
N GLY A 103 3.12 -9.41 -11.68
CA GLY A 103 2.48 -8.37 -12.48
C GLY A 103 0.98 -8.60 -12.61
N ILE A 104 0.55 -9.81 -12.99
CA ILE A 104 -0.88 -10.17 -13.09
C ILE A 104 -1.57 -10.04 -11.73
N ALA A 105 -0.95 -10.57 -10.67
CA ALA A 105 -1.47 -10.43 -9.31
C ALA A 105 -1.58 -8.96 -8.88
N GLY A 106 -0.59 -8.14 -9.23
CA GLY A 106 -0.58 -6.70 -8.96
C GLY A 106 -1.72 -5.97 -9.66
N VAL A 107 -2.01 -6.30 -10.93
CA VAL A 107 -3.17 -5.76 -11.66
C VAL A 107 -4.47 -6.16 -10.99
N ALA A 108 -4.63 -7.43 -10.62
CA ALA A 108 -5.84 -7.90 -9.94
C ALA A 108 -6.08 -7.20 -8.60
N ILE A 109 -5.03 -7.04 -7.78
CA ILE A 109 -5.09 -6.30 -6.51
C ILE A 109 -5.41 -4.82 -6.78
N GLY A 110 -4.77 -4.21 -7.77
CA GLY A 110 -5.00 -2.81 -8.15
C GLY A 110 -6.43 -2.55 -8.59
N MET A 111 -7.01 -3.43 -9.41
CA MET A 111 -8.41 -3.35 -9.82
C MET A 111 -9.36 -3.52 -8.62
N GLY A 112 -9.05 -4.44 -7.69
CA GLY A 112 -9.82 -4.61 -6.45
C GLY A 112 -9.77 -3.38 -5.54
N ALA A 113 -8.65 -2.65 -5.54
CA ALA A 113 -8.44 -1.43 -4.74
C ALA A 113 -8.83 -0.13 -5.46
N GLN A 114 -9.19 -0.18 -6.75
CA GLN A 114 -9.46 1.01 -7.57
C GLN A 114 -10.51 1.93 -6.95
N GLY A 115 -11.59 1.36 -6.40
CA GLY A 115 -12.65 2.14 -5.76
C GLY A 115 -12.14 2.94 -4.54
N PHE A 116 -11.24 2.38 -3.75
CA PHE A 116 -10.63 3.08 -2.62
C PHE A 116 -9.73 4.23 -3.09
N LEU A 117 -8.94 4.02 -4.14
CA LEU A 117 -8.09 5.06 -4.70
C LEU A 117 -8.93 6.24 -5.21
N SER A 118 -10.03 5.95 -5.91
CA SER A 118 -10.96 6.99 -6.37
C SER A 118 -11.59 7.76 -5.21
N ASP A 119 -11.96 7.09 -4.11
CA ASP A 119 -12.46 7.75 -2.90
C ASP A 119 -11.43 8.75 -2.33
N VAL A 120 -10.16 8.33 -2.23
CA VAL A 120 -9.09 9.16 -1.68
C VAL A 120 -8.78 10.37 -2.55
N ILE A 121 -8.68 10.17 -3.87
CA ILE A 121 -8.38 11.26 -4.82
C ILE A 121 -9.52 12.28 -4.81
N ASN A 122 -10.78 11.83 -4.92
CA ASN A 122 -11.93 12.73 -4.90
C ASN A 122 -12.06 13.44 -3.54
N GLY A 123 -11.82 12.74 -2.43
CA GLY A 123 -11.79 13.36 -1.12
C GLY A 123 -10.71 14.42 -0.96
N PHE A 124 -9.52 14.18 -1.51
CA PHE A 124 -8.44 15.18 -1.54
C PHE A 124 -8.88 16.44 -2.28
N PHE A 125 -9.48 16.34 -3.47
CA PHE A 125 -9.95 17.50 -4.23
C PHE A 125 -11.10 18.24 -3.54
N ILE A 126 -12.07 17.53 -2.96
CA ILE A 126 -13.15 18.14 -2.18
C ILE A 126 -12.59 19.02 -1.05
N LEU A 127 -11.56 18.53 -0.34
CA LEU A 127 -10.91 19.27 0.75
C LEU A 127 -10.01 20.39 0.23
N PHE A 128 -9.23 20.14 -0.82
CA PHE A 128 -8.26 21.09 -1.37
C PHE A 128 -8.94 22.29 -2.03
N GLU A 129 -10.00 22.05 -2.79
CA GLU A 129 -10.82 23.09 -3.42
C GLU A 129 -11.88 23.66 -2.46
N ARG A 130 -11.95 23.12 -1.24
CA ARG A 130 -12.93 23.49 -0.21
C ARG A 130 -14.35 23.50 -0.76
N GLN A 131 -14.77 22.46 -1.47
CA GLN A 131 -16.12 22.39 -2.05
C GLN A 131 -17.20 22.27 -0.97
N LEU A 132 -16.84 21.73 0.20
CA LEU A 132 -17.69 21.48 1.35
C LEU A 132 -16.96 21.95 2.62
N ASP A 133 -17.61 22.77 3.45
CA ASP A 133 -17.17 23.02 4.82
C ASP A 133 -18.13 22.34 5.82
N VAL A 134 -17.61 22.02 7.01
CA VAL A 134 -18.43 21.42 8.08
C VAL A 134 -19.49 22.42 8.52
N GLY A 135 -20.75 22.00 8.46
CA GLY A 135 -21.90 22.82 8.79
C GLY A 135 -22.64 23.40 7.58
N ASP A 136 -22.12 23.24 6.36
CA ASP A 136 -22.83 23.65 5.14
C ASP A 136 -24.08 22.78 4.92
N GLU A 137 -25.15 23.40 4.42
CA GLU A 137 -26.34 22.70 3.93
C GLU A 137 -26.14 22.38 2.45
N VAL A 138 -26.10 21.08 2.14
CA VAL A 138 -25.64 20.62 0.82
C VAL A 138 -26.52 19.51 0.28
N VAL A 139 -26.52 19.39 -1.04
CA VAL A 139 -27.08 18.25 -1.76
C VAL A 139 -25.96 17.60 -2.58
N LEU A 140 -25.73 16.32 -2.32
CA LEU A 140 -24.75 15.50 -3.04
C LEU A 140 -25.50 14.59 -4.02
N THR A 141 -25.05 14.56 -5.28
CA THR A 141 -25.71 13.80 -6.33
C THR A 141 -24.74 12.86 -7.05
N ASN A 142 -25.24 11.65 -7.36
CA ASN A 142 -24.55 10.62 -8.13
C ASN A 142 -25.45 10.12 -9.28
N GLY A 143 -25.83 11.00 -10.20
CA GLY A 143 -26.86 10.71 -11.19
C GLY A 143 -28.26 10.64 -10.54
N PRO A 144 -28.94 9.48 -10.50
CA PRO A 144 -30.31 9.39 -9.98
C PRO A 144 -30.42 9.41 -8.44
N ILE A 145 -29.29 9.25 -7.73
CA ILE A 145 -29.28 9.23 -6.27
C ILE A 145 -28.89 10.61 -5.77
N THR A 146 -29.72 11.17 -4.89
CA THR A 146 -29.52 12.47 -4.26
C THR A 146 -29.59 12.31 -2.75
N VAL A 147 -28.61 12.86 -2.04
CA VAL A 147 -28.57 12.91 -0.57
C VAL A 147 -28.45 14.37 -0.14
N SER A 148 -29.44 14.84 0.61
CA SER A 148 -29.49 16.21 1.15
C SER A 148 -29.21 16.20 2.64
N GLY A 149 -28.57 17.26 3.14
CA GLY A 149 -28.45 17.50 4.56
C GLY A 149 -27.23 18.34 4.92
N LYS A 150 -27.03 18.49 6.22
CA LYS A 150 -25.93 19.28 6.78
C LYS A 150 -24.64 18.48 6.85
N VAL A 151 -23.52 19.05 6.40
CA VAL A 151 -22.21 18.41 6.47
C VAL A 151 -21.77 18.26 7.92
N VAL A 152 -21.58 17.02 8.37
CA VAL A 152 -21.09 16.69 9.72
C VAL A 152 -19.57 16.54 9.74
N SER A 153 -19.02 15.85 8.72
CA SER A 153 -17.58 15.70 8.57
C SER A 153 -17.20 15.40 7.13
N VAL A 154 -16.05 15.90 6.70
CA VAL A 154 -15.45 15.59 5.41
C VAL A 154 -14.17 14.82 5.67
N GLY A 155 -14.17 13.52 5.39
CA GLY A 155 -13.00 12.65 5.51
C GLY A 155 -12.35 12.38 4.16
N ILE A 156 -11.13 11.83 4.19
CA ILE A 156 -10.37 11.51 2.96
C ILE A 156 -11.09 10.49 2.06
N ARG A 157 -11.87 9.56 2.64
CA ARG A 157 -12.60 8.50 1.90
C ARG A 157 -14.11 8.72 1.83
N THR A 158 -14.66 9.36 2.85
CA THR A 158 -16.11 9.47 3.04
C THR A 158 -16.48 10.83 3.59
N THR A 159 -17.56 11.37 3.07
CA THR A 159 -18.25 12.56 3.57
C THR A 159 -19.49 12.11 4.34
N GLN A 160 -19.77 12.77 5.46
CA GLN A 160 -20.93 12.48 6.29
C GLN A 160 -21.91 13.65 6.27
N LEU A 161 -23.17 13.35 5.95
CA LEU A 161 -24.28 14.30 5.98
C LEU A 161 -25.29 13.88 7.03
N ARG A 162 -25.90 14.84 7.70
CA ARG A 162 -27.07 14.61 8.55
C ARG A 162 -28.31 15.15 7.84
N GLY A 163 -29.22 14.25 7.51
CA GLY A 163 -30.51 14.60 6.91
C GLY A 163 -31.43 15.33 7.90
N GLU A 164 -32.52 15.89 7.39
CA GLU A 164 -33.56 16.54 8.22
C GLU A 164 -34.23 15.56 9.19
N ASP A 165 -34.26 14.28 8.82
CA ASP A 165 -34.71 13.15 9.63
C ASP A 165 -33.71 12.75 10.74
N GLN A 166 -32.62 13.52 10.90
CA GLN A 166 -31.52 13.27 11.82
C GLN A 166 -30.72 12.00 11.54
N VAL A 167 -30.93 11.35 10.39
CA VAL A 167 -30.16 10.17 9.98
C VAL A 167 -28.79 10.62 9.46
N LEU A 168 -27.75 9.87 9.83
CA LEU A 168 -26.38 10.12 9.39
C LEU A 168 -26.06 9.28 8.15
N HIS A 169 -25.89 9.93 7.01
CA HIS A 169 -25.51 9.32 5.75
C HIS A 169 -23.99 9.31 5.60
N PHE A 170 -23.44 8.16 5.20
CA PHE A 170 -22.02 8.00 4.89
C PHE A 170 -21.85 7.85 3.38
N VAL A 171 -21.38 8.90 2.72
CA VAL A 171 -21.23 8.95 1.27
C VAL A 171 -19.76 8.71 0.90
N PRO A 172 -19.42 7.66 0.14
CA PRO A 172 -18.09 7.49 -0.43
C PRO A 172 -17.77 8.67 -1.35
N ASN A 173 -16.58 9.24 -1.24
CA ASN A 173 -16.24 10.44 -2.00
C ASN A 173 -16.23 10.18 -3.51
N ARG A 174 -16.00 8.94 -3.97
CA ARG A 174 -16.13 8.60 -5.40
C ARG A 174 -17.54 8.68 -5.95
N ASN A 175 -18.54 8.64 -5.08
CA ASN A 175 -19.95 8.75 -5.44
C ASN A 175 -20.44 10.20 -5.39
N ILE A 176 -19.59 11.19 -5.12
CA ILE A 176 -19.97 12.60 -5.16
C ILE A 176 -19.61 13.15 -6.53
N THR A 177 -20.59 13.20 -7.44
CA THR A 177 -20.38 13.73 -8.80
C THR A 177 -20.67 15.22 -8.87
N VAL A 178 -21.71 15.67 -8.16
CA VAL A 178 -22.10 17.09 -8.09
C VAL A 178 -22.35 17.47 -6.64
N VAL A 179 -21.82 18.62 -6.25
CA VAL A 179 -22.06 19.27 -4.95
C VAL A 179 -22.88 20.52 -5.20
N SER A 180 -24.10 20.57 -4.65
CA SER A 180 -24.89 21.80 -4.58
C SER A 180 -24.81 22.33 -3.15
N ASN A 181 -24.15 23.46 -2.95
CA ASN A 181 -23.93 24.05 -1.62
C ASN A 181 -24.82 25.28 -1.45
N PHE A 182 -25.86 25.15 -0.62
CA PHE A 182 -26.86 26.19 -0.42
C PHE A 182 -26.36 27.28 0.55
N SER A 183 -25.38 26.95 1.38
CA SER A 183 -24.74 27.89 2.32
C SER A 183 -23.81 28.89 1.62
N ARG A 184 -23.51 28.69 0.33
CA ARG A 184 -22.66 29.57 -0.48
C ARG A 184 -23.41 30.30 -1.59
N THR A 185 -24.72 30.47 -1.42
CA THR A 185 -25.51 31.29 -2.33
C THR A 185 -25.14 32.75 -2.11
N ASP A 186 -24.74 33.47 -3.17
CA ASP A 186 -24.60 34.93 -3.11
C ASP A 186 -25.96 35.52 -2.71
N GLN A 187 -26.06 36.06 -1.50
CA GLN A 187 -27.14 36.96 -1.15
C GLN A 187 -26.89 38.25 -1.94
N ALA A 188 -27.55 38.37 -3.09
CA ALA A 188 -27.77 39.65 -3.78
C ALA A 188 -29.05 40.30 -3.25
#